data_AF-A0A4Q4GU83-F1
#
_entry.id   AF-A0A4Q4GU83-F1
#
_cell.length_a   1.000
_cell.length_b   1.000
_cell.length_c   1.000
_cell.angle_alpha   90.00
_cell.angle_beta   90.00
_cell.angle_gamma   90.00
#
_symmetry.space_group_name_H-M   'P 1'
#
loop_
_entity.id
_entity.type
_entity.pdbx_description
1 polymer ?
#
loop_
_entity_poly.entity_id
_entity_poly.type
_entity_poly.pdbx_seq_one_letter_code
_entity_poly.pdbx_strand_id
1 'polypeptide(L)'
;MLEQLQRLQTHIGVLKTRIETTEKENVALLKEKDHSEEQAHTQILQKNGIITQKQDEIESLNEQLTALQKQFNQLNTDATSLAERYGRLEKSCTDLKTRFQEILAERNELRLVKEKLQTEQRHSQQEIKDLLNERERLIQKNDHAKSKVEAIIQRLAILGTEQDHHAQEIQQLAHPSETNEEV
;
A
#
# COMPACT_ATOMS: atom_id res chain seq x y z
N MET A 1 75.03 -83.25 74.85
CA MET A 1 73.72 -83.60 74.25
C MET A 1 72.56 -82.82 74.89
N LEU A 2 72.46 -82.77 76.22
CA LEU A 2 71.34 -82.10 76.91
C LEU A 2 71.21 -80.59 76.63
N GLU A 3 72.31 -79.82 76.71
CA GLU A 3 72.29 -78.37 76.45
C GLU A 3 71.89 -78.03 75.01
N GLN A 4 72.28 -78.84 74.03
CA GLN A 4 71.88 -78.63 72.64
C GLN A 4 70.39 -78.89 72.45
N LEU A 5 69.84 -79.89 73.13
CA LEU A 5 68.41 -80.18 73.13
C LEU A 5 67.62 -79.04 73.78
N GLN A 6 68.13 -78.49 74.89
CA GLN A 6 67.53 -77.38 75.61
C GLN A 6 67.57 -76.08 74.78
N ARG A 7 68.66 -75.79 74.07
CA ARG A 7 68.73 -74.68 73.10
C ARG A 7 67.72 -74.85 71.95
N LEU A 8 67.60 -76.05 71.40
CA LEU A 8 66.65 -76.34 70.33
C LEU A 8 65.21 -76.11 70.80
N GLN A 9 64.90 -76.53 72.02
CA GLN A 9 63.58 -76.37 72.63
C GLN A 9 63.23 -74.89 72.85
N THR A 10 64.19 -74.07 73.29
CA THR A 10 64.01 -72.61 73.39
C THR A 10 63.80 -71.98 72.01
N HIS A 11 64.60 -72.36 71.00
CA HIS A 11 64.43 -71.86 69.63
C HIS A 11 63.07 -72.22 69.04
N ILE A 12 62.60 -73.45 69.25
CA ILE A 12 61.26 -73.90 68.84
C ILE A 12 60.17 -73.07 69.54
N GLY A 13 60.32 -72.77 70.84
CA GLY A 13 59.39 -71.91 71.58
C GLY A 13 59.30 -70.48 71.04
N VAL A 14 60.45 -69.89 70.68
CA VAL A 14 60.54 -68.56 70.05
C VAL A 14 59.94 -68.56 68.64
N LEU A 15 60.22 -69.60 67.84
CA LEU A 15 59.63 -69.75 66.51
C LEU A 15 58.11 -69.87 66.59
N LYS A 16 57.59 -70.62 67.55
CA LYS A 16 56.15 -70.82 67.74
C LYS A 16 55.44 -69.52 68.11
N THR A 17 55.98 -68.75 69.07
CA THR A 17 55.43 -67.43 69.42
C THR A 17 55.51 -66.45 68.25
N ARG A 18 56.58 -66.50 67.44
CA ARG A 18 56.71 -65.65 66.25
C ARG A 18 55.70 -66.02 65.17
N ILE A 19 55.48 -67.32 64.92
CA ILE A 19 54.44 -67.82 64.01
C ILE A 19 53.06 -67.34 64.48
N GLU A 20 52.72 -67.55 65.75
CA GLU A 20 51.42 -67.11 66.31
C GLU A 20 51.23 -65.58 66.20
N THR A 21 52.31 -64.81 66.34
CA THR A 21 52.26 -63.34 66.20
C THR A 21 52.03 -62.95 64.75
N THR A 22 52.78 -63.53 63.81
CA THR A 22 52.63 -63.26 62.37
C THR A 22 51.27 -63.74 61.84
N GLU A 23 50.71 -64.84 62.35
CA GLU A 23 49.35 -65.28 62.02
C GLU A 23 48.31 -64.27 62.48
N LYS A 24 48.44 -63.74 63.70
CA LYS A 24 47.54 -62.67 64.20
C LYS A 24 47.65 -61.39 63.38
N GLU A 25 48.87 -60.98 63.03
CA GLU A 25 49.12 -59.82 62.17
C GLU A 25 48.51 -60.02 60.78
N ASN A 26 48.68 -61.20 60.17
CA ASN A 26 48.06 -61.53 58.88
C ASN A 26 46.53 -61.44 58.94
N VAL A 27 45.91 -61.99 59.99
CA VAL A 27 44.46 -61.90 60.17
C VAL A 27 44.00 -60.46 60.35
N ALA A 28 44.76 -59.63 61.08
CA ALA A 28 44.45 -58.21 61.24
C ALA A 28 44.56 -57.45 59.91
N LEU A 29 45.64 -57.68 59.15
CA LEU A 29 45.85 -57.07 57.83
C LEU A 29 44.78 -57.49 56.82
N LEU A 30 44.36 -58.75 56.82
CA LEU A 30 43.26 -59.22 55.97
C LEU A 30 41.94 -58.49 56.30
N LYS A 31 41.63 -58.33 57.59
CA LYS A 31 40.44 -57.57 58.01
C LYS A 31 40.50 -56.10 57.62
N GLU A 32 41.66 -55.47 57.78
CA GLU A 32 41.85 -54.06 57.40
C GLU A 32 41.73 -53.88 55.88
N LYS A 33 42.29 -54.82 55.11
CA LYS A 33 42.15 -54.88 53.66
C LYS A 33 40.67 -55.00 53.26
N ASP A 34 39.94 -55.97 53.81
CA ASP A 34 38.52 -56.19 53.49
C ASP A 34 37.67 -54.93 53.83
N HIS A 35 37.94 -54.30 54.98
CA HIS A 35 37.27 -53.07 55.38
C HIS A 35 37.58 -51.90 54.42
N SER A 36 38.84 -51.75 54.02
CA SER A 36 39.25 -50.72 53.05
C SER A 36 38.64 -50.96 51.66
N GLU A 37 38.53 -52.21 51.21
CA GLU A 37 37.89 -52.56 49.94
C GLU A 37 36.38 -52.25 49.97
N GLU A 38 35.69 -52.58 51.06
CA GLU A 38 34.28 -52.27 51.25
C GLU A 38 34.00 -50.76 51.28
N GLN A 39 34.86 -50.00 51.98
CA GLN A 39 34.77 -48.54 52.02
C GLN A 39 35.01 -47.92 50.64
N ALA A 40 36.03 -48.39 49.91
CA ALA A 40 36.30 -47.93 48.55
C ALA A 40 35.15 -48.26 47.60
N HIS A 41 34.57 -49.46 47.70
CA HIS A 41 33.43 -49.87 46.89
C HIS A 41 32.21 -48.96 47.13
N THR A 42 31.90 -48.67 48.40
CA THR A 42 30.80 -47.76 48.78
C THR A 42 31.01 -46.36 48.20
N GLN A 43 32.23 -45.83 48.27
CA GLN A 43 32.55 -44.53 47.68
C GLN A 43 32.42 -44.52 46.15
N ILE A 44 32.82 -45.60 45.47
CA ILE A 44 32.68 -45.74 44.02
C ILE A 44 31.20 -45.74 43.64
N LEU A 45 30.35 -46.50 44.35
CA LEU A 45 28.91 -46.52 44.10
C LEU A 45 28.28 -45.14 44.27
N GLN A 46 28.64 -44.42 45.34
CA GLN A 46 28.15 -43.06 45.57
C GLN A 46 28.57 -42.09 44.47
N LYS A 47 29.85 -42.13 44.05
CA LYS A 47 30.36 -41.30 42.95
C LYS A 47 29.66 -41.62 41.63
N ASN A 48 29.44 -42.90 41.33
CA ASN A 48 28.73 -43.32 40.13
C ASN A 48 27.29 -42.79 40.12
N GLY A 49 26.57 -42.82 41.26
CA GLY A 49 25.24 -42.23 41.36
C GLY A 49 25.22 -40.72 41.06
N ILE A 50 26.21 -39.98 41.59
CA ILE A 50 26.35 -38.54 41.30
C ILE A 50 26.67 -38.30 39.83
N ILE A 51 27.52 -39.13 39.22
CA ILE A 51 27.88 -39.03 37.80
C ILE A 51 26.64 -39.22 36.93
N THR A 52 25.83 -40.26 37.20
CA THR A 52 24.58 -40.50 36.47
C THR A 52 23.62 -39.32 36.61
N GLN A 53 23.40 -38.82 37.83
CA GLN A 53 22.53 -37.67 38.04
C GLN A 53 22.99 -36.42 37.26
N LYS A 54 24.31 -36.17 37.22
CA LYS A 54 24.86 -35.05 36.44
C LYS A 54 24.77 -35.27 34.93
N GLN A 55 24.86 -36.51 34.46
CA GLN A 55 24.64 -36.81 33.05
C GLN A 55 23.19 -36.54 32.64
N ASP A 56 22.22 -36.97 33.46
CA ASP A 56 20.80 -36.68 33.21
C ASP A 56 20.52 -35.17 33.19
N GLU A 57 21.14 -34.42 34.10
CA GLU A 57 21.01 -32.94 34.15
C GLU A 57 21.62 -32.28 32.91
N ILE A 58 22.78 -32.74 32.44
CA ILE A 58 23.42 -32.26 31.21
C ILE A 58 22.56 -32.54 29.99
N GLU A 59 21.97 -33.74 29.89
CA GLU A 59 21.06 -34.10 28.80
C GLU A 59 19.82 -33.18 28.78
N SER A 60 19.18 -32.99 29.94
CA SER A 60 18.03 -32.08 30.04
C SER A 60 18.37 -30.64 29.66
N LEU A 61 19.52 -30.12 30.11
CA LEU A 61 19.95 -28.77 29.75
C LEU A 61 20.25 -28.64 28.26
N ASN A 62 20.83 -29.66 27.63
CA ASN A 62 21.08 -29.67 26.19
C ASN A 62 19.80 -29.68 25.36
N GLU A 63 18.78 -30.43 25.80
CA GLU A 63 17.46 -30.42 25.17
C GLU A 63 16.81 -29.04 25.25
N GLN A 64 16.84 -28.42 26.43
CA GLN A 64 16.32 -27.06 26.64
C GLN A 64 17.05 -26.03 25.78
N LEU A 65 18.38 -26.11 25.71
CA LEU A 65 19.21 -25.23 24.89
C LEU A 65 18.87 -25.37 23.40
N THR A 66 18.71 -26.61 22.93
CA THR A 66 18.34 -26.90 21.54
C THR A 66 16.94 -26.36 21.21
N ALA A 67 15.98 -26.52 22.14
CA ALA A 67 14.63 -25.98 21.98
C ALA A 67 14.63 -24.45 21.90
N LEU A 68 15.40 -23.78 22.77
CA LEU A 68 15.51 -22.34 22.80
C LEU A 68 16.18 -21.79 21.54
N GLN A 69 17.22 -22.46 21.03
CA GLN A 69 17.84 -22.10 19.76
C GLN A 69 16.86 -22.18 18.58
N LYS A 70 16.01 -23.22 18.54
CA LYS A 70 14.97 -23.34 17.51
C LYS A 70 13.97 -22.19 17.60
N GLN A 71 13.50 -21.85 18.81
CA GLN A 71 12.58 -20.72 19.00
C GLN A 71 13.21 -19.38 18.60
N PHE A 72 14.47 -19.16 18.95
CA PHE A 72 15.20 -17.97 18.56
C PHE A 72 15.33 -17.84 17.04
N ASN A 73 15.69 -18.92 16.35
CA ASN A 73 15.78 -18.93 14.89
C ASN A 73 14.42 -18.63 14.24
N GLN A 74 13.34 -19.22 14.76
CA GLN A 74 11.99 -18.94 14.27
C GLN A 74 11.63 -17.47 14.45
N LEU A 75 11.88 -16.89 15.63
CA LEU A 75 11.61 -15.48 15.90
C LEU A 75 12.39 -14.57 14.95
N ASN A 76 13.63 -14.93 14.62
CA ASN A 76 14.46 -14.17 13.69
C ASN A 76 13.91 -14.22 12.25
N THR A 77 13.41 -15.39 11.83
CA THR A 77 12.69 -15.54 10.54
C THR A 77 11.42 -14.70 10.52
N ASP A 78 10.64 -14.72 11.60
CA ASP A 78 9.40 -13.95 11.71
C ASP A 78 9.66 -12.44 11.68
N ALA A 79 10.70 -11.97 12.40
CA ALA A 79 11.13 -10.58 12.38
C ALA A 79 11.55 -10.12 10.98
N THR A 80 12.29 -10.96 10.25
CA THR A 80 12.69 -10.68 8.86
C THR A 80 11.46 -10.59 7.94
N SER A 81 10.53 -11.55 8.03
CA SER A 81 9.29 -11.53 7.24
C SER A 81 8.44 -10.29 7.54
N LEU A 82 8.39 -9.88 8.80
CA LEU A 82 7.66 -8.70 9.23
C LEU A 82 8.30 -7.42 8.67
N ALA A 83 9.63 -7.29 8.70
CA ALA A 83 10.34 -6.18 8.10
C ALA A 83 10.05 -6.05 6.58
N GLU A 84 10.04 -7.16 5.84
CA GLU A 84 9.65 -7.15 4.43
C GLU A 84 8.20 -6.70 4.20
N ARG A 85 7.26 -7.15 5.06
CA ARG A 85 5.86 -6.72 4.98
C ARG A 85 5.73 -5.23 5.22
N TYR A 86 6.44 -4.68 6.20
CA TYR A 86 6.48 -3.24 6.43
C TYR A 86 7.07 -2.48 5.25
N GLY A 87 8.17 -2.95 4.65
CA GLY A 87 8.75 -2.33 3.46
C GLY A 87 7.78 -2.32 2.26
N ARG A 88 7.03 -3.42 2.05
CA ARG A 88 5.97 -3.46 1.01
C ARG A 88 4.84 -2.47 1.31
N LEU A 89 4.42 -2.36 2.58
CA LEU A 89 3.37 -1.45 2.99
C LEU A 89 3.79 0.02 2.83
N GLU A 90 5.02 0.37 3.19
CA GLU A 90 5.58 1.71 3.01
C GLU A 90 5.62 2.12 1.54
N LYS A 91 6.04 1.20 0.66
CA LYS A 91 6.01 1.42 -0.79
C LYS A 91 4.58 1.66 -1.28
N SER A 92 3.62 0.83 -0.87
CA SER A 92 2.21 1.02 -1.24
C SER A 92 1.63 2.35 -0.74
N CYS A 93 2.04 2.82 0.44
CA CYS A 93 1.63 4.12 0.97
C CYS A 93 2.19 5.27 0.14
N THR A 94 3.46 5.15 -0.29
CA THR A 94 4.11 6.11 -1.19
C THR A 94 3.41 6.17 -2.55
N ASP A 95 3.14 5.01 -3.16
CA ASP A 95 2.43 4.92 -4.44
C ASP A 95 1.02 5.54 -4.34
N LEU A 96 0.30 5.26 -3.24
CA LEU A 96 -1.01 5.82 -2.98
C LEU A 96 -0.96 7.35 -2.83
N LYS A 97 0.04 7.88 -2.12
CA LYS A 97 0.27 9.31 -1.98
C LYS A 97 0.51 9.99 -3.33
N THR A 98 1.35 9.40 -4.18
CA THR A 98 1.61 9.90 -5.55
C THR A 98 0.32 9.95 -6.35
N ARG A 99 -0.46 8.86 -6.35
CA ARG A 99 -1.75 8.80 -7.05
C ARG A 99 -2.75 9.84 -6.56
N PHE A 100 -2.78 10.12 -5.25
CA PHE A 100 -3.60 11.20 -4.71
C PHE A 100 -3.16 12.59 -5.20
N GLN A 101 -1.85 12.83 -5.32
CA GLN A 101 -1.34 14.09 -5.84
C GLN A 101 -1.69 14.28 -7.32
N GLU A 102 -1.61 13.23 -8.12
CA GLU A 102 -2.03 13.23 -9.53
C GLU A 102 -3.52 13.58 -9.67
N ILE A 103 -4.39 12.90 -8.91
CA ILE A 103 -5.84 13.17 -8.91
C ILE A 103 -6.12 14.63 -8.51
N LEU A 104 -5.40 15.18 -7.53
CA LEU A 104 -5.55 16.58 -7.14
C LEU A 104 -5.13 17.54 -8.26
N ALA A 105 -4.07 17.22 -9.00
CA ALA A 105 -3.63 17.99 -10.15
C ALA A 105 -4.67 17.96 -11.28
N GLU A 106 -5.12 16.76 -11.69
CA GLU A 106 -6.17 16.58 -12.70
C GLU A 106 -7.46 17.31 -12.35
N ARG A 107 -7.89 17.24 -11.08
CA ARG A 107 -9.05 17.98 -10.60
C ARG A 107 -8.87 19.49 -10.75
N ASN A 108 -7.68 20.02 -10.46
CA ASN A 108 -7.40 21.44 -10.62
C ASN A 108 -7.42 21.86 -12.09
N GLU A 109 -6.87 21.04 -12.99
CA GLU A 109 -6.91 21.27 -14.43
C GLU A 109 -8.34 21.26 -14.95
N LEU A 110 -9.16 20.28 -14.56
CA LEU A 110 -10.58 20.22 -14.90
C LEU A 110 -11.35 21.46 -14.42
N ARG A 111 -11.02 21.98 -13.24
CA ARG A 111 -11.61 23.25 -12.75
C ARG A 111 -11.26 24.41 -13.68
N LEU A 112 -10.01 24.54 -14.10
CA LEU A 112 -9.58 25.60 -15.02
C LEU A 112 -10.25 25.47 -16.39
N VAL A 113 -10.35 24.25 -16.93
CA VAL A 113 -11.06 23.98 -18.20
C VAL A 113 -12.54 24.37 -18.08
N LYS A 114 -13.19 24.01 -16.97
CA LYS A 114 -14.58 24.38 -16.70
C LYS A 114 -14.77 25.90 -16.67
N GLU A 115 -13.89 26.64 -15.99
CA GLU A 115 -13.94 28.11 -15.93
C GLU A 115 -13.77 28.76 -17.31
N LYS A 116 -12.85 28.24 -18.13
CA LYS A 116 -12.67 28.70 -19.52
C LYS A 116 -13.93 28.46 -20.35
N LEU A 117 -14.47 27.24 -20.34
CA LEU A 117 -15.69 26.90 -21.07
C LEU A 117 -16.90 27.75 -20.64
N GLN A 118 -17.02 28.05 -19.34
CA GLN A 118 -18.08 28.95 -18.85
C GLN A 118 -17.93 30.38 -19.37
N THR A 119 -16.69 30.85 -19.50
CA THR A 119 -16.41 32.20 -20.04
C THR A 119 -16.71 32.25 -21.53
N GLU A 120 -16.27 31.26 -22.29
CA GLU A 120 -16.58 31.11 -23.72
C GLU A 120 -18.09 31.01 -23.95
N GLN A 121 -18.81 30.22 -23.15
CA GLN A 121 -20.26 30.11 -23.24
C GLN A 121 -20.96 31.45 -23.02
N ARG A 122 -20.53 32.24 -22.02
CA ARG A 122 -21.08 33.59 -21.78
C ARG A 122 -20.81 34.52 -22.95
N HIS A 123 -19.61 34.44 -23.54
CA HIS A 123 -19.25 35.24 -24.70
C HIS A 123 -20.14 34.91 -25.91
N SER A 124 -20.27 33.62 -26.26
CA SER A 124 -21.15 33.19 -27.36
C SER A 124 -22.62 33.54 -27.12
N GLN A 125 -23.11 33.47 -25.87
CA GLN A 125 -24.47 33.92 -25.54
C GLN A 125 -24.67 35.43 -25.79
N GLN A 126 -23.66 36.25 -25.48
CA GLN A 126 -23.70 37.68 -25.75
C GLN A 126 -23.68 37.96 -27.25
N GLU A 127 -22.83 37.28 -28.02
CA GLU A 127 -22.80 37.39 -29.50
C GLU A 127 -24.14 37.02 -30.13
N ILE A 128 -24.77 35.93 -29.68
CA ILE A 128 -26.11 35.53 -30.15
C ILE A 128 -27.13 36.64 -29.88
N LYS A 129 -27.10 37.23 -28.68
CA LYS A 129 -28.00 38.33 -28.31
C LYS A 129 -27.78 39.55 -29.21
N ASP A 130 -26.53 39.90 -29.49
CA ASP A 130 -26.20 41.04 -30.35
C ASP A 130 -26.63 40.80 -31.81
N LEU A 131 -26.45 39.59 -32.33
CA LEU A 131 -26.95 39.20 -33.65
C LEU A 131 -28.48 39.23 -33.73
N LEU A 132 -29.18 38.78 -32.69
CA LEU A 132 -30.65 38.87 -32.63
C LEU A 132 -31.14 40.32 -32.64
N ASN A 133 -30.48 41.20 -31.88
CA ASN A 133 -30.80 42.62 -31.87
C ASN A 133 -30.56 43.28 -33.24
N GLU A 134 -29.46 42.93 -33.92
CA GLU A 134 -29.18 43.46 -35.25
C GLU A 134 -30.16 42.92 -36.30
N ARG A 135 -30.52 41.63 -36.22
CA ARG A 135 -31.58 41.05 -37.06
C ARG A 135 -32.89 41.81 -36.91
N GLU A 136 -33.29 42.13 -35.67
CA GLU A 136 -34.52 42.89 -35.40
C GLU A 136 -34.46 44.31 -36.00
N ARG A 137 -33.33 45.00 -35.85
CA ARG A 137 -33.12 46.32 -36.48
C ARG A 137 -33.19 46.25 -38.00
N LEU A 138 -32.63 45.21 -38.61
CA LEU A 138 -32.68 45.01 -40.05
C LEU A 138 -34.11 44.72 -40.53
N ILE A 139 -34.89 43.94 -39.79
CA ILE A 139 -36.31 43.71 -40.07
C ILE A 139 -37.07 45.04 -40.05
N GLN A 140 -36.92 45.85 -38.99
CA GLN A 140 -37.57 47.16 -38.88
C GLN A 140 -37.19 48.10 -40.03
N LYS A 141 -35.90 48.14 -40.40
CA LYS A 141 -35.44 48.92 -41.57
C LYS A 141 -36.05 48.41 -42.87
N ASN A 142 -36.17 47.10 -43.04
CA ASN A 142 -36.77 46.48 -44.21
C ASN A 142 -38.26 46.82 -44.32
N ASP A 143 -39.01 46.73 -43.23
CA ASP A 143 -40.45 47.05 -43.19
C ASP A 143 -40.72 48.54 -43.47
N HIS A 144 -39.86 49.44 -42.94
CA HIS A 144 -39.92 50.86 -43.29
C HIS A 144 -39.62 51.12 -44.76
N ALA A 145 -38.63 50.43 -45.33
CA ALA A 145 -38.31 50.53 -46.75
C ALA A 145 -39.47 50.03 -47.62
N LYS A 146 -40.09 48.89 -47.27
CA LYS A 146 -41.30 48.39 -47.94
C LYS A 146 -42.44 49.40 -47.90
N SER A 147 -42.74 49.96 -46.72
CA SER A 147 -43.78 50.98 -46.56
C SER A 147 -43.54 52.22 -47.43
N LYS A 148 -42.28 52.67 -47.54
CA LYS A 148 -41.90 53.76 -48.45
C LYS A 148 -42.09 53.38 -49.92
N VAL A 149 -41.72 52.16 -50.31
CA VAL A 149 -41.91 51.67 -51.68
C VAL A 149 -43.40 51.60 -52.01
N GLU A 150 -44.24 51.09 -51.11
CA GLU A 150 -45.70 51.08 -51.27
C GLU A 150 -46.27 52.48 -51.43
N ALA A 151 -45.84 53.45 -50.62
CA ALA A 151 -46.26 54.85 -50.75
C ALA A 151 -45.83 55.48 -52.08
N ILE A 152 -44.62 55.17 -52.56
CA ILE A 152 -44.15 55.62 -53.89
C ILE A 152 -45.00 54.99 -54.99
N ILE A 153 -45.29 53.69 -54.92
CA ILE A 153 -46.16 52.99 -55.89
C ILE A 153 -47.55 53.65 -55.92
N GLN A 154 -48.16 53.92 -54.76
CA GLN A 154 -49.45 54.61 -54.68
C GLN A 154 -49.42 56.00 -55.33
N ARG A 155 -48.37 56.78 -55.04
CA ARG A 155 -48.21 58.13 -55.62
C ARG A 155 -48.00 58.09 -57.14
N LEU A 156 -47.22 57.13 -57.63
CA LEU A 156 -47.01 56.91 -59.07
C LEU A 156 -48.31 56.49 -59.76
N ALA A 157 -49.15 55.66 -59.12
CA ALA A 157 -50.45 55.27 -59.65
C ALA A 157 -51.39 56.48 -59.83
N ILE A 158 -51.47 57.38 -58.83
CA ILE A 158 -52.26 58.63 -58.92
C ILE A 158 -51.74 59.53 -60.04
N LEU A 159 -50.42 59.76 -60.09
CA LEU A 159 -49.82 60.61 -61.12
C LEU A 159 -50.07 60.05 -62.53
N GLY A 160 -50.02 58.72 -62.70
CA GLY A 160 -50.38 58.07 -63.96
C GLY A 160 -51.80 58.40 -64.40
N THR A 161 -52.77 58.35 -63.49
CA THR A 161 -54.17 58.71 -63.80
C THR A 161 -54.36 60.19 -64.12
N GLU A 162 -53.66 61.09 -63.44
CA GLU A 162 -53.70 62.53 -63.74
C GLU A 162 -53.05 62.83 -65.09
N GLN A 163 -51.94 62.18 -65.41
CA GLN A 163 -51.25 62.34 -66.68
C GLN A 163 -52.08 61.80 -67.86
N ASP A 164 -52.77 60.66 -67.68
CA ASP A 164 -53.72 60.14 -68.66
C ASP A 164 -54.93 61.06 -68.85
N HIS A 165 -55.43 61.67 -67.77
CA HIS A 165 -56.52 62.64 -67.82
C HIS A 165 -56.11 63.90 -68.60
N HIS A 166 -54.93 64.46 -68.31
CA HIS A 166 -54.40 65.59 -69.07
C HIS A 166 -54.13 65.24 -70.54
N ALA A 167 -53.68 64.02 -70.83
CA ALA A 167 -53.52 63.56 -72.21
C ALA A 167 -54.86 63.49 -72.95
N GLN A 168 -55.94 63.02 -72.30
CA GLN A 168 -57.30 63.04 -72.85
C GLN A 168 -57.83 64.47 -73.06
N GLU A 169 -57.63 65.38 -72.09
CA GLU A 169 -58.02 66.80 -72.23
C GLU A 169 -57.28 67.47 -73.41
N ILE A 170 -55.98 67.22 -73.56
CA ILE A 170 -55.18 67.72 -74.69
C ILE A 170 -55.70 67.14 -76.01
N GLN A 171 -56.07 65.86 -76.06
CA GLN A 171 -56.66 65.24 -77.25
C GLN A 171 -58.02 65.85 -77.63
N GLN A 172 -58.87 66.14 -76.64
CA GLN A 172 -60.16 66.81 -76.86
C GLN A 172 -59.99 68.26 -77.33
N LEU A 173 -58.97 68.98 -76.83
CA LEU A 173 -58.63 70.33 -77.28
C LEU A 173 -57.95 70.36 -78.66
N ALA A 174 -57.20 69.31 -79.02
CA ALA A 174 -56.56 69.16 -80.33
C ALA A 174 -57.55 68.75 -81.44
N HIS A 175 -58.70 68.17 -81.08
CA HIS A 175 -59.79 67.85 -82.01
C HIS A 175 -61.10 68.53 -81.58
N PRO A 176 -61.26 69.85 -81.79
CA PRO A 176 -62.52 70.52 -81.58
C PRO A 176 -63.48 70.14 -82.72
N SER A 177 -64.31 69.12 -82.49
CA SER A 177 -65.52 68.80 -83.27
C SER A 177 -65.38 68.91 -84.80
N GLU A 178 -64.92 67.83 -85.45
CA GLU A 178 -65.55 67.41 -86.72
C GLU A 178 -66.97 66.90 -86.40
N THR A 179 -67.87 67.80 -86.03
CA THR A 179 -69.34 67.58 -86.05
C THR A 179 -70.05 68.90 -85.72
N ASN A 180 -70.04 69.79 -86.70
CA ASN A 180 -71.23 70.56 -87.05
C ASN A 180 -71.24 70.73 -88.58
N GLU A 181 -72.33 70.25 -89.20
CA GLU A 181 -72.78 70.48 -90.60
C GLU A 181 -72.00 69.70 -91.69
N GLU A 182 -72.58 68.93 -92.62
CA GLU A 182 -73.93 68.84 -93.22
C GLU A 182 -74.02 67.56 -94.11
N VAL A 183 -75.26 67.05 -94.33
CA VAL A 183 -75.78 66.26 -95.49
C VAL A 183 -75.06 64.98 -95.96
#